data_AF-A0A0G1MLM8-F1
#
_entry.id   AF-A0A0G1MLM8-F1
#
_cell.length_a   1.000
_cell.length_b   1.000
_cell.length_c   1.000
_cell.angle_alpha   90.00
_cell.angle_beta   90.00
_cell.angle_gamma   90.00
#
_symmetry.space_group_name_H-M   'P 1'
#
loop_
_entity.id
_entity.type
_entity.pdbx_description
1 polymer ?
#
loop_
_entity_poly.entity_id
_entity_poly.type
_entity_poly.pdbx_seq_one_letter_code
_entity_poly.pdbx_strand_id
1 'polypeptide(L)' 'MLNNHIYNLLLQATEEHKSLWRIKSNYHDDAKDCAECSVFWEKLAKDKEQHVAEIEEMIKKHL' A
#
# COMPACT_ATOMS: atom_id res chain seq x y z
N MET A 1 22.79 -6.02 12.90
CA MET A 1 21.66 -6.56 12.11
C MET A 1 20.43 -5.74 12.48
N LEU A 2 19.66 -5.24 11.51
CA LEU A 2 18.36 -4.63 11.79
C LEU A 2 17.54 -5.63 12.62
N ASN A 3 16.87 -5.17 13.68
CA ASN A 3 15.93 -6.01 14.44
C ASN A 3 14.90 -6.57 13.44
N ASN A 4 14.53 -7.85 13.56
CA ASN A 4 13.49 -8.48 12.76
C ASN A 4 12.23 -7.59 12.67
N HIS A 5 11.91 -6.84 13.73
CA HIS A 5 10.83 -5.85 13.73
C HIS A 5 10.99 -4.74 12.67
N ILE A 6 12.14 -4.04 12.63
CA ILE A 6 12.38 -2.96 11.67
C ILE A 6 12.43 -3.52 10.25
N TYR A 7 13.08 -4.68 10.07
CA TYR A 7 13.12 -5.37 8.79
C TYR A 7 11.71 -5.70 8.28
N ASN A 8 10.84 -6.23 9.15
CA ASN A 8 9.46 -6.55 8.80
C ASN A 8 8.66 -5.30 8.40
N LEU A 9 8.85 -4.18 9.10
CA LEU A 9 8.19 -2.91 8.75
C LEU A 9 8.64 -2.40 7.37
N LEU A 10 9.95 -2.42 7.09
CA LEU A 10 10.48 -2.02 5.78
C LEU A 10 9.98 -2.93 4.65
N LEU A 11 9.91 -4.24 4.90
CA LEU A 11 9.37 -5.20 3.96
C LEU A 11 7.88 -4.94 3.69
N GLN A 12 7.08 -4.71 4.74
CA GLN A 12 5.66 -4.41 4.58
C GLN A 12 5.43 -3.11 3.82
N ALA A 13 6.16 -2.04 4.14
CA ALA A 13 6.07 -0.77 3.40
C ALA A 13 6.33 -0.98 1.91
N THR A 14 7.35 -1.77 1.57
CA THR A 14 7.72 -2.08 0.19
C THR A 14 6.58 -2.78 -0.55
N GLU A 15 5.94 -3.77 0.07
CA GLU A 15 4.82 -4.50 -0.54
C GLU A 15 3.57 -3.63 -0.71
N GLU A 16 3.26 -2.77 0.26
CA GLU A 16 2.15 -1.83 0.14
C GLU A 16 2.38 -0.81 -0.97
N HIS A 17 3.58 -0.24 -1.09
CA HIS A 17 3.94 0.66 -2.19
C HIS A 17 3.80 -0.01 -3.57
N LYS A 18 4.30 -1.24 -3.72
CA LYS A 18 4.14 -2.00 -4.98
C LYS A 18 2.68 -2.28 -5.29
N SER A 19 1.88 -2.64 -4.28
CA SER A 19 0.46 -2.87 -4.47
C SER A 19 -0.27 -1.59 -4.88
N LEU A 20 -0.01 -0.48 -4.21
CA LEU A 20 -0.61 0.81 -4.49
C LEU A 20 -0.26 1.29 -5.91
N TRP A 21 1.00 1.15 -6.31
CA TRP A 21 1.44 1.51 -7.66
C TRP A 21 0.70 0.71 -8.74
N ARG A 22 0.53 -0.60 -8.55
CA ARG A 22 -0.21 -1.46 -9.49
C ARG A 22 -1.69 -1.08 -9.57
N ILE A 23 -2.32 -0.74 -8.45
CA ILE A 23 -3.71 -0.29 -8.43
C ILE A 23 -3.87 1.00 -9.22
N LYS A 24 -3.01 1.98 -8.95
CA LYS A 24 -3.06 3.31 -9.59
C LYS A 24 -2.68 3.30 -11.07
N SER A 25 -1.80 2.39 -11.49
CA SER A 25 -1.27 2.39 -12.85
C SER A 25 -2.02 1.45 -13.79
N ASN A 26 -2.60 0.37 -13.27
CA ASN A 26 -3.17 -0.70 -14.10
C ASN A 26 -4.59 -1.09 -13.65
N TYR A 27 -4.79 -1.44 -12.37
CA TYR A 27 -6.01 -2.15 -11.97
C TYR A 27 -7.28 -1.29 -12.02
N HIS A 28 -7.16 0.01 -11.80
CA HIS A 28 -8.28 0.94 -11.97
C HIS A 28 -8.73 1.02 -13.44
N ASP A 29 -7.78 1.14 -14.37
CA ASP A 29 -8.05 1.16 -15.81
C ASP A 29 -8.61 -0.17 -16.33
N ASP A 30 -8.06 -1.30 -15.84
CA ASP A 30 -8.54 -2.64 -16.18
C ASP A 30 -9.98 -2.89 -15.69
N ALA A 31 -10.41 -2.19 -14.64
CA ALA A 31 -11.72 -2.32 -14.03
C ALA A 31 -12.77 -1.30 -14.52
N LYS A 32 -12.40 -0.40 -15.45
CA LYS A 32 -13.24 0.75 -15.86
C LYS A 32 -14.66 0.39 -16.31
N ASP A 33 -14.86 -0.79 -16.87
CA ASP A 33 -16.16 -1.27 -17.37
C ASP A 33 -17.04 -1.91 -16.27
N CYS A 34 -16.54 -1.95 -15.02
CA CYS A 34 -17.24 -2.45 -13.83
C CYS A 34 -17.26 -1.37 -12.75
N ALA A 35 -18.37 -0.65 -12.61
CA ALA A 35 -18.52 0.44 -11.64
C ALA A 35 -18.24 0.01 -10.18
N GLU A 36 -18.73 -1.17 -9.79
CA GLU A 36 -18.47 -1.73 -8.46
C GLU A 36 -16.98 -2.01 -8.24
N CYS A 37 -16.30 -2.55 -9.25
CA CYS A 37 -14.88 -2.85 -9.21
C CYS A 37 -14.04 -1.58 -9.13
N SER A 38 -14.39 -0.53 -9.89
CA SER A 38 -13.69 0.77 -9.81
C SER A 38 -13.79 1.37 -8.42
N VAL A 39 -14.98 1.36 -7.81
CA VAL A 39 -15.19 1.84 -6.43
C VAL A 39 -14.36 1.02 -5.44
N PHE A 40 -14.31 -0.31 -5.62
CA PHE A 40 -13.46 -1.17 -4.80
C PHE A 40 -11.98 -0.80 -4.90
N TRP A 41 -11.44 -0.63 -6.12
CA TRP A 41 -10.04 -0.28 -6.32
C TRP A 41 -9.69 1.11 -5.79
N GLU A 42 -10.59 2.08 -5.94
CA GLU A 42 -10.42 3.42 -5.35
C GLU A 42 -10.37 3.37 -3.81
N LYS A 43 -11.26 2.59 -3.20
CA LYS A 43 -11.25 2.37 -1.75
C LYS A 43 -9.96 1.69 -1.31
N LEU A 44 -9.58 0.60 -1.97
CA LEU A 44 -8.38 -0.16 -1.63
C LEU A 44 -7.10 0.69 -1.79
N ALA A 45 -7.04 1.58 -2.80
CA ALA A 45 -5.93 2.51 -2.96
C ALA A 45 -5.81 3.46 -1.75
N LYS A 46 -6.93 4.03 -1.30
CA LYS A 46 -6.96 4.91 -0.11
C LYS A 46 -6.55 4.19 1.16
N ASP A 47 -7.09 2.98 1.38
CA ASP A 47 -6.74 2.16 2.55
C ASP A 47 -5.22 1.87 2.57
N LYS A 48 -4.63 1.60 1.40
CA LYS A 48 -3.18 1.36 1.27
C LYS A 48 -2.32 2.60 1.47
N GLU A 49 -2.77 3.78 1.01
CA GLU A 49 -2.10 5.05 1.32
C GLU A 49 -2.02 5.28 2.83
N GLN A 50 -3.12 5.01 3.54
CA GLN A 50 -3.14 5.11 4.99
C GLN A 50 -2.18 4.10 5.64
N HIS A 51 -2.21 2.83 5.22
CA HIS A 51 -1.29 1.82 5.75
C HIS A 51 0.17 2.18 5.52
N VAL A 52 0.53 2.69 4.33
CA VAL A 52 1.89 3.16 4.04
C VAL A 52 2.30 4.24 5.03
N ALA A 53 1.46 5.25 5.26
CA ALA A 53 1.75 6.33 6.20
C ALA A 53 1.96 5.81 7.63
N GLU A 54 1.11 4.90 8.10
CA GLU A 54 1.23 4.29 9.43
C GLU A 54 2.53 3.47 9.56
N ILE A 55 2.89 2.68 8.55
CA ILE A 55 4.12 1.89 8.55
C ILE A 55 5.35 2.80 8.53
N GLU A 56 5.34 3.87 7.73
CA GLU A 56 6.42 4.85 7.70
C GLU A 56 6.61 5.55 9.05
N GLU A 57 5.53 5.89 9.73
CA GLU A 57 5.60 6.42 11.10
C GLU A 57 6.21 5.42 12.08
N MET A 58 5.86 4.14 11.98
CA MET A 58 6.43 3.09 12.82
C MET A 58 7.92 2.88 12.52
N ILE A 59 8.33 2.92 11.26
CA ILE A 59 9.75 2.86 10.87
C ILE A 59 10.51 4.01 11.51
N LYS A 60 10.00 5.26 11.44
CA LYS A 60 10.63 6.44 12.04
C LYS A 60 10.79 6.34 13.56
N LYS A 61 9.86 5.67 14.26
CA LYS A 61 9.92 5.46 15.71
C LYS A 61 10.95 4.42 16.14
N HIS A 62 11.39 3.55 15.23
CA HIS A 62 12.28 2.44 15.52
C HIS A 62 13.66 2.54 14.86
N LEU A 63 13.89 3.57 14.03
CA LEU A 63 15.21 3.99 13.54
C LEU A 63 15.93 4.84 14.58
#